data_AF-A0A523TQK5-F1
#
_entry.id   AF-A0A523TQK5-F1
#
_cell.length_a   1.000
_cell.length_b   1.000
_cell.length_c   1.000
_cell.angle_alpha   90.00
_cell.angle_beta   90.00
_cell.angle_gamma   90.00
#
_symmetry.space_group_name_H-M   'P 1'
#
loop_
_entity.id
_entity.type
_entity.pdbx_description
1 polymer ?
#
loop_
_entity_poly.entity_id
_entity_poly.type
_entity_poly.pdbx_seq_one_letter_code
_entity_poly.pdbx_strand_id
1 'polypeptide(L)'
;MQVNAAPMRKMPETLHRFPKAQAQPAKENNNMTEKKSDSDWKTRAKAEKEQLQKEVEEKRGEGTKGKFPEPSFSFILSSYVTQAYISLGEIENPTTGKKEVDLTAAKFFIDLTDAFKEKPKGHRPAEESKAIDAGLAELRLRFVQATNK
;
A
#
# COMPACT_ATOMS: atom_id res chain seq x y z
N MET A 1 29.51 -48.98 -5.39
CA MET A 1 29.09 -48.15 -6.55
C MET A 1 30.31 -47.61 -7.27
N GLN A 2 30.16 -47.32 -8.55
CA GLN A 2 31.24 -47.12 -9.50
C GLN A 2 31.98 -45.79 -9.30
N VAL A 3 33.31 -45.86 -9.25
CA VAL A 3 34.15 -44.85 -9.91
C VAL A 3 33.95 -44.98 -11.42
N ASN A 4 33.74 -43.87 -12.12
CA ASN A 4 33.70 -43.83 -13.58
C ASN A 4 34.28 -42.50 -14.07
N ALA A 5 35.57 -42.52 -14.41
CA ALA A 5 36.22 -41.41 -15.09
C ALA A 5 35.87 -41.44 -16.59
N ALA A 6 35.50 -40.30 -17.16
CA ALA A 6 35.36 -40.12 -18.61
C ALA A 6 36.66 -39.50 -19.16
N PRO A 7 37.53 -40.26 -19.86
CA PRO A 7 38.81 -39.75 -20.33
C PRO A 7 38.65 -38.92 -21.61
N MET A 8 39.13 -37.67 -21.58
CA MET A 8 39.29 -36.84 -22.78
C MET A 8 40.21 -37.55 -23.77
N ARG A 9 39.72 -37.82 -24.99
CA ARG A 9 40.51 -38.47 -26.05
C ARG A 9 41.46 -37.47 -26.71
N LYS A 10 42.55 -38.02 -27.23
CA LYS A 10 43.80 -37.35 -27.59
C LYS A 10 43.84 -36.85 -29.03
N MET A 11 44.47 -35.66 -29.21
CA MET A 11 45.24 -35.24 -30.40
C MET A 11 44.39 -35.03 -31.68
N PRO A 12 44.93 -34.36 -32.74
CA PRO A 12 46.24 -33.72 -32.88
C PRO A 12 46.10 -32.17 -32.94
N GLU A 13 46.93 -31.29 -33.55
CA GLU A 13 48.09 -31.47 -34.44
C GLU A 13 49.08 -30.26 -34.42
N THR A 14 50.21 -30.42 -35.13
CA THR A 14 51.28 -29.47 -35.53
C THR A 14 50.99 -27.95 -35.56
N LEU A 15 51.85 -27.11 -34.95
CA LEU A 15 53.07 -26.46 -35.52
C LEU A 15 52.73 -25.31 -36.50
N HIS A 16 53.16 -24.06 -36.28
CA HIS A 16 54.50 -23.47 -36.52
C HIS A 16 54.57 -22.11 -35.77
N ARG A 17 55.69 -21.51 -35.34
CA ARG A 17 57.15 -21.74 -35.48
C ARG A 17 57.89 -21.09 -34.28
N PHE A 18 59.13 -21.53 -33.97
CA PHE A 18 60.04 -20.82 -33.05
C PHE A 18 60.44 -19.42 -33.58
N PRO A 19 60.79 -18.45 -32.70
CA PRO A 19 62.17 -18.31 -32.21
C PRO A 19 62.30 -18.22 -30.66
N LYS A 20 63.55 -18.20 -30.17
CA LYS A 20 63.92 -18.09 -28.73
C LYS A 20 64.50 -16.71 -28.42
N ALA A 21 64.22 -16.19 -27.21
CA ALA A 21 65.01 -15.19 -26.46
C ALA A 21 65.15 -13.79 -27.13
N GLN A 22 65.46 -12.67 -26.44
CA GLN A 22 66.21 -12.48 -25.18
C GLN A 22 65.64 -11.34 -24.30
N ALA A 23 66.12 -11.31 -23.04
CA ALA A 23 66.26 -10.20 -22.08
C ALA A 23 65.31 -8.98 -22.09
N GLN A 24 64.71 -8.72 -20.93
CA GLN A 24 64.24 -7.38 -20.48
C GLN A 24 65.47 -6.47 -20.18
N PRO A 25 65.32 -5.13 -20.09
CA PRO A 25 64.75 -4.52 -18.87
C PRO A 25 63.76 -3.38 -19.12
N ALA A 26 62.91 -3.10 -18.13
CA ALA A 26 61.94 -2.02 -18.19
C ALA A 26 62.50 -0.67 -17.69
N LYS A 27 62.21 0.40 -18.45
CA LYS A 27 61.65 1.70 -18.02
C LYS A 27 60.70 2.15 -19.17
N GLU A 28 59.71 3.01 -18.99
CA GLU A 28 59.55 4.07 -17.98
C GLU A 28 58.08 4.23 -17.54
N ASN A 29 57.87 4.76 -16.34
CA ASN A 29 56.55 4.87 -15.73
C ASN A 29 55.89 6.21 -16.07
N ASN A 30 54.59 6.20 -16.38
CA ASN A 30 53.72 7.25 -15.83
C ASN A 30 52.32 6.71 -15.50
N ASN A 31 51.70 7.31 -14.49
CA ASN A 31 50.51 6.80 -13.79
C ASN A 31 49.20 7.33 -14.39
N MET A 32 48.19 6.47 -14.58
CA MET A 32 46.81 6.93 -14.80
C MET A 32 45.72 5.97 -14.26
N THR A 33 45.88 5.50 -13.02
CA THR A 33 44.80 5.09 -12.08
C THR A 33 43.69 4.11 -12.54
N GLU A 34 43.69 2.90 -11.97
CA GLU A 34 42.49 2.05 -11.87
C GLU A 34 41.45 2.68 -10.91
N LYS A 35 40.43 3.40 -11.41
CA LYS A 35 39.16 3.66 -10.67
C LYS A 35 38.04 4.34 -11.50
N LYS A 36 37.46 3.63 -12.47
CA LYS A 36 36.29 4.15 -13.21
C LYS A 36 35.29 3.07 -13.70
N SER A 37 34.83 2.25 -12.76
CA SER A 37 33.77 1.25 -12.96
C SER A 37 32.88 1.10 -11.72
N ASP A 38 33.49 1.10 -10.52
CA ASP A 38 32.76 1.04 -9.24
C ASP A 38 31.93 2.32 -8.91
N SER A 39 32.21 3.44 -9.56
CA SER A 39 31.49 4.71 -9.34
C SER A 39 30.12 4.75 -10.02
N ASP A 40 30.04 4.21 -11.23
CA ASP A 40 28.91 4.50 -12.13
C ASP A 40 27.68 3.64 -11.80
N TRP A 41 27.89 2.40 -11.36
CA TRP A 41 26.79 1.55 -10.88
C TRP A 41 26.21 2.06 -9.55
N LYS A 42 27.05 2.54 -8.63
CA LYS A 42 26.61 3.15 -7.36
C LYS A 42 25.85 4.46 -7.59
N THR A 43 26.29 5.24 -8.57
CA THR A 43 25.60 6.46 -9.00
C THR A 43 24.23 6.12 -9.61
N ARG A 44 24.15 5.13 -10.50
CA ARG A 44 22.86 4.65 -11.05
C ARG A 44 21.91 4.12 -9.98
N ALA A 45 22.37 3.22 -9.11
CA ALA A 45 21.54 2.64 -8.06
C ALA A 45 21.03 3.69 -7.06
N LYS A 46 21.81 4.75 -6.79
CA LYS A 46 21.33 5.89 -6.00
C LYS A 46 20.32 6.72 -6.80
N ALA A 47 20.62 7.09 -8.05
CA ALA A 47 19.73 7.91 -8.89
C ALA A 47 18.36 7.23 -9.11
N GLU A 48 18.35 5.94 -9.44
CA GLU A 48 17.13 5.14 -9.64
C GLU A 48 16.31 5.05 -8.34
N LYS A 49 16.97 4.84 -7.19
CA LYS A 49 16.30 4.89 -5.88
C LYS A 49 15.75 6.27 -5.53
N GLU A 50 16.47 7.35 -5.86
CA GLU A 50 16.07 8.73 -5.58
C GLU A 50 14.94 9.19 -6.54
N GLN A 51 14.93 8.69 -7.78
CA GLN A 51 13.82 8.85 -8.73
C GLN A 51 12.58 8.07 -8.28
N LEU A 52 12.71 6.80 -7.88
CA LEU A 52 11.61 6.02 -7.31
C LEU A 52 11.07 6.64 -6.02
N GLN A 53 11.94 7.22 -5.18
CA GLN A 53 11.50 7.95 -3.99
C GLN A 53 10.76 9.23 -4.35
N LYS A 54 11.22 10.02 -5.33
CA LYS A 54 10.50 11.21 -5.83
C LYS A 54 9.17 10.85 -6.48
N GLU A 55 9.12 9.83 -7.33
CA GLU A 55 7.89 9.41 -7.99
C GLU A 55 6.86 8.86 -6.98
N VAL A 56 7.32 8.13 -5.95
CA VAL A 56 6.48 7.73 -4.81
C VAL A 56 6.04 8.94 -3.99
N GLU A 57 6.85 9.99 -3.86
CA GLU A 57 6.52 11.20 -3.10
C GLU A 57 5.55 12.13 -3.85
N GLU A 58 5.70 12.28 -5.17
CA GLU A 58 4.76 12.95 -6.08
C GLU A 58 3.42 12.20 -6.15
N LYS A 59 3.42 10.87 -6.35
CA LYS A 59 2.19 10.07 -6.35
C LYS A 59 1.54 9.96 -4.95
N ARG A 60 2.31 10.16 -3.88
CA ARG A 60 1.81 10.39 -2.52
C ARG A 60 1.33 11.83 -2.30
N GLY A 61 1.58 12.75 -3.23
CA GLY A 61 0.99 14.09 -3.31
C GLY A 61 -0.37 14.12 -4.02
N GLU A 62 -0.54 13.34 -5.08
CA GLU A 62 -1.73 13.38 -5.96
C GLU A 62 -2.86 12.39 -5.61
N GLY A 63 -2.70 11.56 -4.58
CA GLY A 63 -3.87 11.10 -3.83
C GLY A 63 -4.51 12.30 -3.12
N THR A 64 -5.84 12.44 -3.17
CA THR A 64 -6.57 13.59 -2.59
C THR A 64 -6.39 13.70 -1.07
N LYS A 65 -5.29 14.35 -0.66
CA LYS A 65 -5.03 14.83 0.70
C LYS A 65 -5.92 16.03 1.05
N GLY A 66 -7.23 15.87 0.84
CA GLY A 66 -8.19 16.57 1.68
C GLY A 66 -7.82 16.27 3.12
N LYS A 67 -7.67 17.32 3.94
CA LYS A 67 -7.43 17.14 5.37
C LYS A 67 -8.57 16.26 5.90
N PHE A 68 -8.26 15.10 6.48
CA PHE A 68 -9.27 14.34 7.21
C PHE A 68 -9.90 15.30 8.25
N PRO A 69 -11.24 15.36 8.36
CA PRO A 69 -11.88 16.18 9.38
C PRO A 69 -11.39 15.74 10.76
N GLU A 70 -11.33 16.67 11.71
CA GLU A 70 -10.76 16.35 13.02
C GLU A 70 -11.51 15.16 13.66
N PRO A 71 -10.77 14.14 14.15
CA PRO A 71 -11.37 12.89 14.63
C PRO A 71 -12.20 13.17 15.88
N SER A 72 -13.52 13.18 15.69
CA SER A 72 -14.51 13.60 16.67
C SER A 72 -15.64 12.58 16.75
N PHE A 73 -16.28 12.48 17.93
CA PHE A 73 -17.40 11.55 18.11
C PHE A 73 -18.54 11.85 17.12
N SER A 74 -18.83 13.13 16.87
CA SER A 74 -19.84 13.56 15.89
C SER A 74 -19.54 13.09 14.46
N PHE A 75 -18.27 13.10 14.03
CA PHE A 75 -17.88 12.58 12.71
C PHE A 75 -17.99 11.05 12.61
N ILE A 76 -17.66 10.35 13.70
CA ILE A 76 -17.81 8.88 13.79
C ILE A 76 -19.30 8.51 13.74
N LEU A 77 -20.14 9.20 14.51
CA LEU A 77 -21.59 9.04 14.52
C LEU A 77 -22.21 9.32 13.15
N SER A 78 -21.87 10.44 12.50
CA SER A 78 -22.41 10.77 11.18
C SER A 78 -21.96 9.77 10.11
N SER A 79 -20.76 9.20 10.25
CA SER A 79 -20.27 8.12 9.38
C SER A 79 -21.12 6.85 9.52
N TYR A 80 -21.39 6.36 10.73
CA TYR A 80 -22.24 5.17 10.93
C TYR A 80 -23.71 5.40 10.55
N VAL A 81 -24.24 6.59 10.82
CA VAL A 81 -25.58 6.99 10.36
C VAL A 81 -25.66 6.99 8.82
N THR A 82 -24.62 7.49 8.14
CA THR A 82 -24.53 7.45 6.66
C THR A 82 -24.44 6.01 6.14
N GLN A 83 -23.68 5.13 6.79
CA GLN A 83 -23.62 3.71 6.40
C GLN A 83 -24.96 3.01 6.60
N ALA A 84 -25.68 3.29 7.70
CA ALA A 84 -27.04 2.78 7.90
C ALA A 84 -27.99 3.26 6.78
N TYR A 85 -27.90 4.52 6.36
CA TYR A 85 -28.67 5.06 5.23
C TYR A 85 -28.34 4.41 3.88
N ILE A 86 -27.07 4.10 3.62
CA ILE A 86 -26.64 3.35 2.43
C ILE A 86 -27.22 1.93 2.47
N SER A 87 -27.13 1.22 3.61
CA SER A 87 -27.68 -0.12 3.78
C SER A 87 -29.22 -0.16 3.75
N LEU A 88 -29.91 0.92 4.09
CA LEU A 88 -31.36 1.06 3.89
C LEU A 88 -31.76 1.36 2.43
N GLY A 89 -30.79 1.53 1.52
CA GLY A 89 -31.03 1.91 0.12
C GLY A 89 -31.53 3.35 -0.06
N GLU A 90 -31.42 4.20 0.96
CA GLU A 90 -31.83 5.61 0.92
C GLU A 90 -30.80 6.45 0.13
N ILE A 91 -29.52 6.18 0.39
CA ILE A 91 -28.36 6.81 -0.26
C ILE A 91 -27.71 5.80 -1.21
N GLU A 92 -27.17 6.28 -2.34
CA GLU A 92 -26.37 5.45 -3.24
C GLU A 92 -25.06 5.03 -2.57
N ASN A 93 -24.74 3.74 -2.64
CA ASN A 93 -23.46 3.22 -2.20
C ASN A 93 -22.35 3.82 -3.08
N PRO A 94 -21.40 4.59 -2.52
CA PRO A 94 -20.39 5.32 -3.31
C PRO A 94 -19.35 4.40 -3.97
N THR A 95 -19.30 3.12 -3.60
CA THR A 95 -18.41 2.11 -4.20
C THR A 95 -19.09 1.37 -5.36
N THR A 96 -20.41 1.16 -5.33
CA THR A 96 -21.13 0.40 -6.37
C THR A 96 -21.99 1.26 -7.30
N GLY A 97 -22.27 2.51 -6.94
CA GLY A 97 -23.12 3.42 -7.71
C GLY A 97 -24.61 3.04 -7.69
N LYS A 98 -25.07 2.32 -6.66
CA LYS A 98 -26.44 1.77 -6.59
C LYS A 98 -27.11 2.01 -5.25
N LYS A 99 -28.46 2.00 -5.27
CA LYS A 99 -29.31 1.83 -4.09
C LYS A 99 -29.70 0.35 -3.98
N GLU A 100 -29.14 -0.34 -3.00
CA GLU A 100 -29.40 -1.75 -2.70
C GLU A 100 -29.72 -1.85 -1.20
N VAL A 101 -30.77 -2.59 -0.82
CA VAL A 101 -31.23 -2.70 0.57
C VAL A 101 -30.63 -3.94 1.21
N ASP A 102 -29.75 -3.74 2.20
CA ASP A 102 -29.24 -4.78 3.09
C ASP A 102 -29.72 -4.50 4.52
N LEU A 103 -30.82 -5.15 4.89
CA LEU A 103 -31.39 -5.07 6.25
C LEU A 103 -30.43 -5.64 7.32
N THR A 104 -29.50 -6.53 6.96
CA THR A 104 -28.51 -7.09 7.90
C THR A 104 -27.47 -6.05 8.25
N ALA A 105 -26.89 -5.39 7.25
CA ALA A 105 -25.95 -4.29 7.45
C ALA A 105 -26.63 -3.07 8.10
N ALA A 106 -27.86 -2.72 7.68
CA ALA A 106 -28.63 -1.63 8.28
C ALA A 106 -28.86 -1.87 9.77
N LYS A 107 -29.29 -3.09 10.16
CA LYS A 107 -29.46 -3.47 11.56
C LYS A 107 -28.12 -3.39 12.32
N PHE A 108 -27.03 -3.90 11.74
CA PHE A 108 -25.71 -3.84 12.36
C PHE A 108 -25.26 -2.40 12.66
N PHE A 109 -25.42 -1.46 11.72
CA PHE A 109 -25.06 -0.06 11.96
C PHE A 109 -25.99 0.64 12.97
N ILE A 110 -27.27 0.25 13.04
CA ILE A 110 -28.21 0.73 14.07
C ILE A 110 -27.82 0.19 15.45
N ASP A 111 -27.55 -1.11 15.58
CA ASP A 111 -27.13 -1.74 16.84
C ASP A 111 -25.78 -1.15 17.32
N LEU A 112 -24.81 -0.97 16.42
CA LEU A 112 -23.53 -0.31 16.71
C LEU A 112 -23.72 1.14 17.17
N THR A 113 -24.67 1.86 16.58
CA THR A 113 -24.98 3.24 16.98
C THR A 113 -25.63 3.31 18.37
N ASP A 114 -26.51 2.35 18.72
CA ASP A 114 -27.13 2.27 20.07
C ASP A 114 -26.13 1.76 21.13
N ALA A 115 -25.15 0.93 20.74
CA ALA A 115 -24.06 0.50 21.63
C ALA A 115 -23.22 1.67 22.18
N PHE A 116 -23.18 2.81 21.47
CA PHE A 116 -22.57 4.04 22.02
C PHE A 116 -23.34 4.62 23.22
N LYS A 117 -24.60 4.24 23.50
CA LYS A 117 -25.31 4.69 24.71
C LYS A 117 -24.86 3.96 25.98
N GLU A 118 -24.44 2.71 25.84
CA GLU A 118 -24.07 1.86 26.98
C GLU A 118 -22.80 2.34 27.70
N LYS A 119 -21.88 2.98 26.96
CA LYS A 119 -20.74 3.74 27.54
C LYS A 119 -20.48 5.03 26.75
N PRO A 120 -20.19 6.19 27.39
CA PRO A 120 -19.86 6.37 28.81
C PRO A 120 -20.82 7.33 29.55
N LYS A 121 -21.70 6.79 30.40
CA LYS A 121 -22.51 7.60 31.34
C LYS A 121 -21.55 8.33 32.31
N GLY A 122 -21.41 9.64 32.13
CA GLY A 122 -20.51 10.51 32.91
C GLY A 122 -19.39 11.21 32.13
N HIS A 123 -19.12 10.85 30.87
CA HIS A 123 -18.06 11.49 30.05
C HIS A 123 -18.57 12.07 28.71
N ARG A 124 -19.88 12.00 28.42
CA ARG A 124 -20.49 12.46 27.16
C ARG A 124 -21.21 13.81 27.33
N PRO A 125 -21.00 14.80 26.42
CA PRO A 125 -21.84 15.99 26.32
C PRO A 125 -23.34 15.71 26.13
N ALA A 126 -24.19 16.59 26.66
CA ALA A 126 -25.64 16.48 26.48
C ALA A 126 -26.08 16.58 25.00
N GLU A 127 -25.30 17.27 24.17
CA GLU A 127 -25.52 17.42 22.74
C GLU A 127 -25.27 16.12 21.96
N GLU A 128 -24.12 15.47 22.17
CA GLU A 128 -23.83 14.16 21.57
C GLU A 128 -24.90 13.13 21.93
N SER A 129 -25.37 13.12 23.17
CA SER A 129 -26.42 12.20 23.63
C SER A 129 -27.71 12.39 22.82
N LYS A 130 -28.15 13.64 22.65
CA LYS A 130 -29.31 14.00 21.82
C LYS A 130 -29.12 13.62 20.35
N ALA A 131 -27.91 13.79 19.80
CA ALA A 131 -27.61 13.41 18.41
C ALA A 131 -27.72 11.89 18.18
N ILE A 132 -27.23 11.08 19.12
CA ILE A 132 -27.38 9.61 19.08
C ILE A 132 -28.85 9.23 19.17
N ASP A 133 -29.60 9.82 20.13
CA ASP A 133 -31.02 9.50 20.32
C ASP A 133 -31.89 9.89 19.10
N ALA A 134 -31.68 11.07 18.52
CA ALA A 134 -32.41 11.53 17.34
C ALA A 134 -32.11 10.67 16.10
N GLY A 135 -30.82 10.41 15.82
CA GLY A 135 -30.41 9.59 14.68
C GLY A 135 -30.95 8.15 14.76
N LEU A 136 -30.96 7.56 15.95
CA LEU A 136 -31.54 6.23 16.15
C LEU A 136 -33.06 6.19 16.08
N ALA A 137 -33.76 7.24 16.50
CA ALA A 137 -35.21 7.33 16.32
C ALA A 137 -35.59 7.30 14.84
N GLU A 138 -34.89 8.09 14.00
CA GLU A 138 -35.12 8.12 12.56
C GLU A 138 -34.70 6.81 11.87
N LEU A 139 -33.49 6.31 12.14
CA LEU A 139 -33.01 5.07 11.52
C LEU A 139 -33.86 3.85 11.90
N ARG A 140 -34.36 3.76 13.14
CA ARG A 140 -35.27 2.68 13.56
C ARG A 140 -36.63 2.76 12.87
N LEU A 141 -37.17 3.97 12.68
CA LEU A 141 -38.42 4.16 11.94
C LEU A 141 -38.26 3.73 10.48
N ARG A 142 -37.20 4.17 9.80
CA ARG A 142 -36.91 3.81 8.40
C ARG A 142 -36.59 2.32 8.25
N PHE A 143 -35.91 1.70 9.22
CA PHE A 143 -35.69 0.26 9.24
C PHE A 143 -37.02 -0.52 9.28
N VAL A 144 -37.95 -0.14 10.16
CA VAL A 144 -39.29 -0.76 10.21
C VAL A 144 -40.10 -0.53 8.93
N GLN A 145 -39.94 0.64 8.29
CA GLN A 145 -40.55 0.89 6.97
C GLN A 145 -39.93 0.00 5.88
N ALA A 146 -38.62 -0.24 5.92
CA ALA A 146 -37.91 -1.10 4.97
C ALA A 146 -38.17 -2.60 5.19
N THR A 147 -38.47 -3.05 6.42
CA THR A 147 -38.89 -4.44 6.69
C THR A 147 -40.34 -4.73 6.33
N ASN A 148 -41.18 -3.70 6.15
CA ASN A 148 -42.62 -3.82 5.92
C ASN A 148 -43.01 -3.56 4.45
N LYS A 149 -42.08 -3.77 3.51
CA LYS A 149 -42.17 -3.35 2.10
C LYS A 149 -41.89 -4.51 1.14
#